data_AF-A0A847GZZ3-F1
#
_entry.id   AF-A0A847GZZ3-F1
#
_cell.length_a   1.000
_cell.length_b   1.000
_cell.length_c   1.000
_cell.angle_alpha   90.00
_cell.angle_beta   90.00
_cell.angle_gamma   90.00
#
_symmetry.space_group_name_H-M   'P 1'
#
loop_
_entity.id
_entity.type
_entity.pdbx_description
1 polymer ?
#
loop_
_entity_poly.entity_id
_entity_poly.type
_entity_poly.pdbx_seq_one_letter_code
_entity_poly.pdbx_strand_id
1 'polypeptide(L)'
;MTVTYFDTPGEVAPVERLTTRKASDLARLLDEGHVPFAKLIECRVSDDGDIVVFDVEVEVGQLRRHPISPCERIAAVFPPGDERMPKALALRREFPKVPHLNLRVDDDGPESLCLYDQPYHDVKPQWTSPRFVERIRSWLALTSKGQLHADDQPLEPLLWGYAGHIVLPFDLLGVDDNVSDQLSVTALSLDPGDCFFVAKHRQGIKLSEVKAQYVLCALSTAPQPHGLIRYRPRNLQELARFTADAGLDLLGSLRQSVESAKEGVDKRSQREFLEAFPILLLRLPKSRTAGTAVESTDVWAFLMNKTIRQLGIAIGLWTEIDGQLGREPIPPPDRNGQNVLLDLLNPMFCLSRRTAAVLNGLDVNSIDTPIVCVGVGALGSQLVLNLARAGFGRWTLVDNDRLFPHN
;
A
#
# COMPACT_ATOMS: atom_id res chain seq x y z
N MET A 1 3.36 5.58 40.16
CA MET A 1 2.20 5.33 39.27
C MET A 1 2.27 3.86 38.88
N THR A 2 1.17 3.12 39.03
CA THR A 2 1.10 1.70 38.70
C THR A 2 1.09 1.57 37.18
N VAL A 3 2.12 0.95 36.60
CA VAL A 3 2.18 0.76 35.14
C VAL A 3 1.13 -0.28 34.75
N THR A 4 0.22 0.09 33.86
CA THR A 4 -0.83 -0.81 33.35
C THR A 4 -0.44 -1.37 31.98
N TYR A 5 -0.65 -2.67 31.80
CA TYR A 5 -0.38 -3.38 30.56
C TYR A 5 -1.67 -3.84 29.88
N PHE A 6 -1.62 -4.08 28.57
CA PHE A 6 -2.65 -4.82 27.86
C PHE A 6 -2.55 -6.30 28.20
N ASP A 7 -3.70 -6.97 28.26
CA ASP A 7 -3.73 -8.42 28.36
C ASP A 7 -3.23 -9.03 27.05
N THR A 8 -2.35 -10.02 27.17
CA THR A 8 -1.89 -10.78 26.01
C THR A 8 -2.92 -11.89 25.74
N PRO A 9 -3.29 -12.18 24.49
CA PRO A 9 -4.25 -13.25 24.17
C PRO A 9 -3.65 -14.66 24.39
N GLY A 10 -4.49 -15.69 24.34
CA GLY A 10 -4.09 -17.10 24.43
C GLY A 10 -4.07 -17.69 25.85
N GLU A 11 -3.62 -18.94 25.95
CA GLU A 11 -3.41 -19.64 27.22
C GLU A 11 -1.93 -19.58 27.63
N VAL A 12 -1.66 -19.32 28.90
CA VAL A 12 -0.29 -19.35 29.45
C VAL A 12 0.25 -20.77 29.37
N ALA A 13 1.46 -20.90 28.82
CA ALA A 13 2.08 -22.19 28.55
C ALA A 13 3.57 -22.16 28.93
N PRO A 14 4.15 -23.30 29.37
CA PRO A 14 5.59 -23.42 29.55
C PRO A 14 6.32 -23.45 28.20
N VAL A 15 7.63 -23.17 28.21
CA VAL A 15 8.47 -23.03 27.01
C VAL A 15 8.43 -24.27 26.10
N GLU A 16 8.27 -25.46 26.68
CA GLU A 16 8.24 -26.74 25.96
C GLU A 16 6.95 -26.93 25.15
N ARG A 17 5.90 -26.17 25.42
CA ARG A 17 4.63 -26.23 24.69
C ARG A 17 4.57 -25.29 23.47
N LEU A 18 5.58 -24.44 23.29
CA LEU A 18 5.67 -23.59 22.10
C LEU A 18 5.93 -24.45 20.86
N THR A 19 5.17 -24.19 19.80
CA THR A 19 5.18 -25.00 18.56
C THR A 19 6.14 -24.46 17.50
N THR A 20 6.42 -23.16 17.54
CA THR A 20 7.20 -22.42 16.56
C THR A 20 8.65 -22.38 17.00
N ARG A 21 9.55 -22.86 16.13
CA ARG A 21 10.99 -22.92 16.41
C ARG A 21 11.56 -21.58 16.92
N LYS A 22 11.14 -20.45 16.32
CA LYS A 22 11.61 -19.11 16.70
C LYS A 22 11.11 -18.68 18.08
N ALA A 23 9.88 -19.04 18.44
CA ALA A 23 9.31 -18.76 19.75
C ALA A 23 10.04 -19.56 20.84
N SER A 24 10.22 -20.87 20.62
CA SER A 24 10.96 -21.74 21.55
C SER A 24 12.41 -21.30 21.72
N ASP A 25 13.08 -20.91 20.62
CA ASP A 25 14.46 -20.40 20.65
C ASP A 25 14.57 -19.09 21.45
N LEU A 26 13.68 -18.12 21.18
CA LEU A 26 13.65 -16.86 21.93
C LEU A 26 13.35 -17.07 23.42
N ALA A 27 12.34 -17.90 23.72
CA ALA A 27 11.95 -18.16 25.10
C ALA A 27 13.07 -18.82 25.90
N ARG A 28 13.76 -19.84 25.35
CA ARG A 28 14.92 -20.47 26.00
C ARG A 28 16.08 -19.50 26.20
N LEU A 29 16.40 -18.72 25.16
CA LEU A 29 17.46 -17.72 25.22
C LEU A 29 17.24 -16.71 26.37
N LEU A 30 15.99 -16.28 26.57
CA LEU A 30 15.61 -15.35 27.62
C LEU A 30 15.54 -16.01 29.01
N ASP A 31 15.06 -17.25 29.09
CA ASP A 31 14.99 -18.02 30.35
C ASP A 31 16.39 -18.35 30.90
N GLU A 32 17.33 -18.69 30.01
CA GLU A 32 18.73 -18.94 30.34
C GLU A 32 19.53 -17.66 30.64
N GLY A 33 18.95 -16.47 30.46
CA GLY A 33 19.60 -15.18 30.73
C GLY A 33 20.71 -14.82 29.74
N HIS A 34 20.70 -15.40 28.53
CA HIS A 34 21.71 -15.13 27.50
C HIS A 34 21.59 -13.73 26.86
N VAL A 35 20.50 -12.99 27.14
CA VAL A 35 20.33 -11.59 26.75
C VAL A 35 20.24 -10.73 28.02
N PRO A 36 21.34 -10.09 28.46
CA PRO A 36 21.40 -9.44 29.78
C PRO A 36 20.39 -8.31 30.01
N PHE A 37 19.93 -7.68 28.94
CA PHE A 37 19.00 -6.55 28.95
C PHE A 37 17.56 -6.96 28.65
N ALA A 38 17.24 -8.26 28.65
CA ALA A 38 15.89 -8.74 28.45
C ALA A 38 15.56 -9.89 29.41
N LYS A 39 14.34 -9.90 29.94
CA LYS A 39 13.89 -10.87 30.92
C LYS A 39 12.56 -11.49 30.52
N LEU A 40 12.53 -12.82 30.44
CA LEU A 40 11.29 -13.57 30.19
C LEU A 40 10.26 -13.32 31.31
N ILE A 41 9.01 -13.07 30.92
CA ILE A 41 7.87 -12.90 31.84
C ILE A 41 6.95 -14.10 31.76
N GLU A 42 6.48 -14.43 30.55
CA GLU A 42 5.63 -15.59 30.32
C GLU A 42 5.64 -16.00 28.85
N CYS A 43 5.18 -17.22 28.59
CA CYS A 43 4.92 -17.73 27.25
C CYS A 43 3.43 -18.07 27.14
N ARG A 44 2.86 -17.87 25.96
CA ARG A 44 1.45 -18.11 25.67
C ARG A 44 1.27 -18.79 24.32
N VAL A 45 0.22 -19.58 24.19
CA VAL A 45 -0.19 -20.20 22.93
C VAL A 45 -1.58 -19.69 22.58
N SER A 46 -1.76 -19.24 21.33
CA SER A 46 -3.01 -18.71 20.81
C SER A 46 -3.26 -19.24 19.40
N ASP A 47 -4.48 -19.03 18.88
CA ASP A 47 -4.81 -19.36 17.49
C ASP A 47 -3.95 -18.57 16.49
N ASP A 48 -3.51 -17.36 16.87
CA ASP A 48 -2.63 -16.50 16.06
C ASP A 48 -1.15 -16.91 16.12
N GLY A 49 -0.80 -17.91 16.93
CA GLY A 49 0.54 -18.45 17.10
C GLY A 49 1.07 -18.37 18.53
N ASP A 50 2.36 -18.65 18.64
CA ASP A 50 3.09 -18.64 19.91
C ASP A 50 3.50 -17.21 20.30
N ILE A 51 3.38 -16.88 21.58
CA ILE A 51 3.69 -15.55 22.10
C ILE A 51 4.72 -15.66 23.21
N VAL A 52 5.79 -14.88 23.10
CA VAL A 52 6.82 -14.74 24.14
C VAL A 52 6.73 -13.33 24.71
N VAL A 53 6.39 -13.20 25.99
CA VAL A 53 6.28 -11.92 26.68
C VAL A 53 7.53 -11.71 27.52
N PHE A 54 8.20 -10.58 27.33
CA PHE A 54 9.43 -10.24 28.03
C PHE A 54 9.58 -8.75 28.26
N ASP A 55 10.31 -8.41 29.32
CA ASP A 55 10.71 -7.04 29.62
C ASP A 55 12.05 -6.76 28.93
N VAL A 56 12.21 -5.58 28.32
CA VAL A 56 13.44 -5.12 27.68
C VAL A 56 13.91 -3.84 28.34
N GLU A 57 15.16 -3.82 28.80
CA GLU A 57 15.83 -2.62 29.28
C GLU A 57 16.32 -1.77 28.09
N VAL A 58 15.99 -0.49 28.14
CA VAL A 58 16.23 0.48 27.05
C VAL A 58 17.14 1.58 27.54
N GLU A 59 18.18 1.87 26.76
CA GLU A 59 19.08 3.00 26.99
C GLU A 59 18.39 4.32 26.63
N VAL A 60 17.67 4.88 27.59
CA VAL A 60 16.97 6.17 27.45
C VAL A 60 17.76 7.31 28.08
N GLY A 61 17.78 8.46 27.41
CA GLY A 61 18.38 9.68 27.95
C GLY A 61 17.58 10.29 29.11
N GLN A 62 18.18 11.27 29.79
CA GLN A 62 17.50 12.09 30.80
C GLN A 62 16.40 12.96 30.16
N LEU A 63 16.67 13.51 28.98
CA LEU A 63 15.69 14.19 28.14
C LEU A 63 15.21 13.24 27.06
N ARG A 64 13.90 12.99 27.03
CA ARG A 64 13.26 12.11 26.06
C ARG A 64 12.33 12.93 25.19
N ARG A 65 12.44 12.78 23.87
CA ARG A 65 11.51 13.40 22.92
C ARG A 65 10.17 12.67 22.93
N HIS A 66 10.21 11.35 23.04
CA HIS A 66 9.05 10.49 23.18
C HIS A 66 9.13 9.73 24.51
N PRO A 67 8.00 9.57 25.25
CA PRO A 67 7.99 9.00 26.60
C PRO A 67 8.12 7.46 26.57
N ILE A 68 9.29 6.98 26.13
CA ILE A 68 9.71 5.59 26.26
C ILE A 68 10.23 5.35 27.68
N SER A 69 9.83 4.24 28.28
CA SER A 69 10.26 3.83 29.62
C SER A 69 11.67 3.20 29.55
N PRO A 70 12.50 3.33 30.60
CA PRO A 70 13.76 2.57 30.70
C PRO A 70 13.57 1.04 30.65
N CYS A 71 12.36 0.56 30.91
CA CYS A 71 11.98 -0.83 30.76
C CYS A 71 10.60 -0.90 30.11
N GLU A 72 10.49 -1.58 28.96
CA GLU A 72 9.24 -1.77 28.23
C GLU A 72 8.91 -3.27 28.14
N ARG A 73 7.63 -3.59 28.32
CA ARG A 73 7.13 -4.96 28.19
C ARG A 73 6.66 -5.20 26.77
N ILE A 74 7.22 -6.24 26.14
CA ILE A 74 6.98 -6.60 24.75
C ILE A 74 6.36 -7.99 24.67
N ALA A 75 5.31 -8.14 23.88
CA ALA A 75 4.83 -9.43 23.42
C ALA A 75 5.34 -9.67 21.99
N ALA A 76 6.19 -10.69 21.82
CA ALA A 76 6.62 -11.16 20.51
C ALA A 76 5.69 -12.28 20.04
N VAL A 77 4.96 -12.05 18.95
CA VAL A 77 3.99 -13.00 18.37
C VAL A 77 4.62 -13.68 17.16
N PHE A 78 4.68 -15.00 17.20
CA PHE A 78 5.24 -15.86 16.16
C PHE A 78 4.12 -16.62 15.46
N PRO A 79 3.77 -16.24 14.21
CA PRO A 79 2.71 -16.90 13.46
C PRO A 79 3.01 -18.39 13.20
N PRO A 80 1.98 -19.25 13.19
CA PRO A 80 2.16 -20.66 12.84
C PRO A 80 2.83 -20.82 11.47
N GLY A 81 3.65 -21.86 11.32
CA GLY A 81 4.31 -22.18 10.05
C GLY A 81 5.46 -21.26 9.65
N ASP A 82 5.77 -20.20 10.42
CA ASP A 82 6.85 -19.26 10.12
C ASP A 82 6.73 -18.62 8.72
N GLU A 83 5.51 -18.41 8.25
CA GLU A 83 5.22 -17.85 6.92
C GLU A 83 5.20 -16.31 6.93
N ARG A 84 4.98 -15.71 8.11
CA ARG A 84 4.87 -14.27 8.31
C ARG A 84 5.87 -13.80 9.36
N MET A 85 6.24 -12.53 9.25
CA MET A 85 7.21 -11.90 10.15
C MET A 85 6.70 -11.89 11.60
N PRO A 86 7.56 -12.18 12.60
CA PRO A 86 7.21 -12.05 14.01
C PRO A 86 6.85 -10.59 14.33
N LYS A 87 5.76 -10.39 15.07
CA LYS A 87 5.32 -9.06 15.51
C LYS A 87 5.90 -8.76 16.88
N ALA A 88 6.30 -7.52 17.13
CA ALA A 88 6.63 -7.03 18.47
C ALA A 88 5.56 -6.03 18.91
N LEU A 89 4.88 -6.30 20.03
CA LEU A 89 3.78 -5.48 20.56
C LEU A 89 4.19 -4.85 21.89
N ALA A 90 4.15 -3.52 21.99
CA ALA A 90 4.39 -2.79 23.22
C ALA A 90 3.16 -2.83 24.12
N LEU A 91 3.24 -3.57 25.24
CA LEU A 91 2.09 -3.86 26.09
C LEU A 91 1.71 -2.71 27.03
N ARG A 92 2.56 -1.70 27.23
CA ARG A 92 2.25 -0.58 28.13
C ARG A 92 1.09 0.24 27.55
N ARG A 93 0.00 0.43 28.31
CA ARG A 93 -1.20 1.14 27.82
C ARG A 93 -0.93 2.59 27.45
N GLU A 94 -0.01 3.24 28.15
CA GLU A 94 0.41 4.62 27.89
C GLU A 94 1.60 4.72 26.91
N PHE A 95 1.85 3.67 26.11
CA PHE A 95 2.91 3.72 25.11
C PHE A 95 2.64 4.85 24.10
N PRO A 96 3.63 5.69 23.77
CA PRO A 96 3.38 6.86 22.93
C PRO A 96 3.09 6.48 21.48
N LYS A 97 2.25 7.29 20.84
CA LYS A 97 2.06 7.27 19.39
C LYS A 97 3.25 7.95 18.73
N VAL A 98 4.05 7.17 18.02
CA VAL A 98 5.32 7.58 17.40
C VAL A 98 5.37 7.08 15.94
N PRO A 99 6.25 7.65 15.09
CA PRO A 99 6.55 7.07 13.78
C PRO A 99 7.00 5.60 13.89
N HIS A 100 6.96 4.85 12.78
CA HIS A 100 7.38 3.44 12.70
C HIS A 100 6.61 2.45 13.58
N LEU A 101 5.32 2.69 13.77
CA LEU A 101 4.41 1.67 14.28
C LEU A 101 3.77 0.94 13.09
N ASN A 102 3.73 -0.39 13.13
CA ASN A 102 2.99 -1.16 12.13
C ASN A 102 1.52 -0.79 12.21
N LEU A 103 0.88 -0.76 11.05
CA LEU A 103 -0.55 -0.52 10.95
C LEU A 103 -1.32 -1.59 11.71
N ARG A 104 -2.28 -1.12 12.51
CA ARG A 104 -3.13 -1.98 13.32
C ARG A 104 -4.49 -2.10 12.67
N VAL A 105 -5.09 -3.28 12.86
CA VAL A 105 -6.47 -3.51 12.46
C VAL A 105 -7.36 -2.83 13.49
N ASP A 106 -7.19 -3.06 14.79
CA ASP A 106 -8.11 -2.55 15.83
C ASP A 106 -7.51 -1.46 16.74
N ASP A 107 -8.35 -0.48 17.12
CA ASP A 107 -7.99 0.73 17.88
C ASP A 107 -7.62 0.49 19.36
N ASP A 108 -8.00 -0.65 19.95
CA ASP A 108 -8.07 -0.83 21.41
C ASP A 108 -7.10 -1.90 21.96
N GLY A 109 -5.82 -1.82 21.61
CA GLY A 109 -4.83 -2.85 21.96
C GLY A 109 -3.39 -2.30 22.01
N PRO A 110 -2.36 -3.17 22.07
CA PRO A 110 -0.96 -2.75 22.16
C PRO A 110 -0.36 -2.30 20.82
N GLU A 111 0.53 -1.31 20.86
CA GLU A 111 1.16 -0.76 19.66
C GLU A 111 2.19 -1.74 19.06
N SER A 112 2.15 -1.93 17.74
CA SER A 112 3.05 -2.86 17.05
C SER A 112 4.26 -2.13 16.48
N LEU A 113 5.48 -2.58 16.80
CA LEU A 113 6.71 -1.92 16.37
C LEU A 113 7.11 -2.36 14.95
N CYS A 114 7.35 -1.40 14.05
CA CYS A 114 7.94 -1.67 12.74
C CYS A 114 9.45 -1.88 12.91
N LEU A 115 9.90 -3.12 12.89
CA LEU A 115 11.31 -3.47 13.09
C LEU A 115 12.08 -3.63 11.78
N TYR A 116 11.40 -3.87 10.66
CA TYR A 116 12.01 -4.22 9.38
C TYR A 116 11.32 -3.48 8.24
N ASP A 117 12.12 -2.99 7.30
CA ASP A 117 11.74 -2.30 6.05
C ASP A 117 11.72 -3.25 4.84
N GLN A 118 12.13 -4.51 5.02
CA GLN A 118 12.24 -5.55 4.00
C GLN A 118 11.11 -6.59 4.11
N PRO A 119 10.73 -7.24 3.00
CA PRO A 119 9.78 -8.34 3.04
C PRO A 119 10.35 -9.53 3.82
N TYR A 120 9.47 -10.34 4.40
CA TYR A 120 9.90 -11.37 5.36
C TYR A 120 10.83 -12.43 4.76
N HIS A 121 10.69 -12.75 3.47
CA HIS A 121 11.56 -13.75 2.83
C HIS A 121 13.03 -13.34 2.77
N ASP A 122 13.33 -12.03 2.76
CA ASP A 122 14.70 -11.49 2.81
C ASP A 122 15.25 -11.46 4.23
N VAL A 123 14.39 -11.17 5.21
CA VAL A 123 14.75 -11.11 6.63
C VAL A 123 14.96 -12.52 7.22
N LYS A 124 14.11 -13.47 6.81
CA LYS A 124 14.02 -14.82 7.40
C LYS A 124 15.35 -15.58 7.47
N PRO A 125 16.21 -15.60 6.43
CA PRO A 125 17.51 -16.29 6.48
C PRO A 125 18.48 -15.72 7.51
N GLN A 126 18.33 -14.45 7.88
CA GLN A 126 19.24 -13.74 8.79
C GLN A 126 18.63 -13.46 10.17
N TRP A 127 17.40 -13.92 10.39
CA TRP A 127 16.68 -13.70 11.63
C TRP A 127 17.24 -14.59 12.74
N THR A 128 17.54 -14.00 13.89
CA THR A 128 17.94 -14.72 15.11
C THR A 128 17.32 -14.06 16.34
N SER A 129 17.08 -14.84 17.39
CA SER A 129 16.48 -14.34 18.63
C SER A 129 17.27 -13.18 19.28
N PRO A 130 18.61 -13.24 19.44
CA PRO A 130 19.37 -12.12 19.98
C PRO A 130 19.27 -10.85 19.12
N ARG A 131 19.32 -10.99 17.79
CA ARG A 131 19.24 -9.86 16.85
C ARG A 131 17.85 -9.22 16.87
N PHE A 132 16.80 -10.01 17.06
CA PHE A 132 15.43 -9.52 17.19
C PHE A 132 15.25 -8.68 18.46
N VAL A 133 15.73 -9.17 19.61
CA VAL A 133 15.65 -8.42 20.88
C VAL A 133 16.50 -7.14 20.83
N GLU A 134 17.72 -7.21 20.28
CA GLU A 134 18.57 -6.01 20.13
C GLU A 134 17.96 -4.97 19.19
N ARG A 135 17.26 -5.42 18.15
CA ARG A 135 16.56 -4.52 17.22
C ARG A 135 15.37 -3.83 17.90
N ILE A 136 14.62 -4.53 18.74
CA ILE A 136 13.57 -3.93 19.60
C ILE A 136 14.19 -2.89 20.53
N ARG A 137 15.28 -3.23 21.23
CA ARG A 137 15.99 -2.32 22.15
C ARG A 137 16.47 -1.06 21.43
N SER A 138 17.11 -1.24 20.27
CA SER A 138 17.61 -0.14 19.44
C SER A 138 16.49 0.75 18.93
N TRP A 139 15.39 0.16 18.45
CA TRP A 139 14.20 0.89 18.02
C TRP A 139 13.66 1.76 19.15
N LEU A 140 13.48 1.20 20.36
CA LEU A 140 12.96 1.93 21.53
C LEU A 140 13.90 3.07 21.95
N ALA A 141 15.22 2.83 21.92
CA ALA A 141 16.22 3.84 22.28
C ALA A 141 16.25 5.00 21.28
N LEU A 142 16.25 4.72 19.97
CA LEU A 142 16.22 5.74 18.91
C LEU A 142 14.90 6.51 18.92
N THR A 143 13.78 5.82 19.11
CA THR A 143 12.47 6.43 19.29
C THR A 143 12.45 7.36 20.51
N SER A 144 13.05 6.99 21.64
CA SER A 144 13.11 7.87 22.82
C SER A 144 13.79 9.22 22.53
N LYS A 145 14.77 9.22 21.62
CA LYS A 145 15.53 10.40 21.16
C LYS A 145 14.85 11.12 19.99
N GLY A 146 13.87 10.47 19.34
CA GLY A 146 13.28 10.95 18.09
C GLY A 146 14.26 10.96 16.92
N GLN A 147 15.19 10.00 16.92
CA GLN A 147 16.27 9.83 15.93
C GLN A 147 16.10 8.51 15.15
N LEU A 148 14.89 7.96 15.13
CA LEU A 148 14.60 6.76 14.36
C LEU A 148 14.70 7.04 12.84
N HIS A 149 14.54 8.30 12.45
CA HIS A 149 14.85 8.81 11.11
C HIS A 149 16.13 9.66 11.15
N ALA A 150 16.90 9.60 10.08
CA ALA A 150 17.87 10.65 9.76
C ALA A 150 17.13 11.81 9.07
N ASP A 151 17.59 13.05 9.24
CA ASP A 151 16.93 14.26 8.70
C ASP A 151 16.82 14.29 7.16
N ASP A 152 17.59 13.43 6.49
CA ASP A 152 17.68 13.26 5.04
C ASP A 152 16.89 12.05 4.49
N GLN A 153 16.22 11.28 5.36
CA GLN A 153 15.44 10.12 4.94
C GLN A 153 14.18 10.58 4.17
N PRO A 154 13.92 10.05 2.95
CA PRO A 154 12.68 10.33 2.24
C PRO A 154 11.46 9.84 3.04
N LEU A 155 10.36 10.58 2.98
CA LEU A 155 9.11 10.25 3.69
C LEU A 155 8.64 8.84 3.32
N GLU A 156 8.39 8.01 4.34
CA GLU A 156 8.04 6.60 4.13
C GLU A 156 6.70 6.43 3.41
N PRO A 157 6.59 5.49 2.46
CA PRO A 157 5.30 5.11 1.90
C PRO A 157 4.43 4.49 3.02
N LEU A 158 3.31 5.16 3.29
CA LEU A 158 2.53 5.04 4.53
C LEU A 158 1.72 3.75 4.70
N LEU A 159 1.74 2.79 3.75
CA LEU A 159 0.84 1.64 3.77
C LEU A 159 1.51 0.30 3.41
N TRP A 160 1.21 -0.73 4.20
CA TRP A 160 1.62 -2.13 4.02
C TRP A 160 0.39 -3.04 4.09
N GLY A 161 0.38 -4.18 3.37
CA GLY A 161 -0.73 -5.14 3.34
C GLY A 161 -1.68 -4.97 2.15
N TYR A 162 -1.13 -5.01 0.94
CA TYR A 162 -1.87 -4.86 -0.31
C TYR A 162 -2.64 -6.14 -0.67
N ALA A 163 -3.87 -6.01 -1.16
CA ALA A 163 -4.68 -7.11 -1.70
C ALA A 163 -4.29 -7.45 -3.16
N GLY A 164 -3.43 -6.65 -3.76
CA GLY A 164 -3.01 -6.79 -5.14
C GLY A 164 -2.14 -5.61 -5.59
N HIS A 165 -1.83 -5.56 -6.88
CA HIS A 165 -0.97 -4.57 -7.48
C HIS A 165 -1.69 -3.87 -8.63
N ILE A 166 -1.39 -2.59 -8.85
CA ILE A 166 -1.84 -1.87 -10.04
C ILE A 166 -0.66 -1.16 -10.71
N VAL A 167 -0.45 -1.46 -11.99
CA VAL A 167 0.52 -0.78 -12.84
C VAL A 167 -0.16 0.40 -13.53
N LEU A 168 0.37 1.60 -13.31
CA LEU A 168 -0.15 2.88 -13.76
C LEU A 168 0.75 3.47 -14.85
N PRO A 169 0.21 4.26 -15.81
CA PRO A 169 1.02 4.98 -16.77
C PRO A 169 2.01 5.94 -16.09
N PHE A 170 3.22 6.06 -16.65
CA PHE A 170 4.32 6.83 -16.06
C PHE A 170 4.03 8.33 -15.93
N ASP A 171 3.12 8.83 -16.77
CA ASP A 171 2.74 10.23 -16.90
C ASP A 171 1.50 10.59 -16.07
N LEU A 172 0.88 9.63 -15.38
CA LEU A 172 -0.37 9.85 -14.62
C LEU A 172 -0.27 10.99 -13.59
N LEU A 173 0.91 11.21 -13.03
CA LEU A 173 1.17 12.25 -12.04
C LEU A 173 1.51 13.63 -12.64
N GLY A 174 1.86 13.68 -13.93
CA GLY A 174 2.38 14.88 -14.59
C GLY A 174 1.39 15.61 -15.50
N VAL A 175 0.17 15.08 -15.66
CA VAL A 175 -0.86 15.67 -16.53
C VAL A 175 -2.01 16.21 -15.68
N ASP A 176 -2.62 17.31 -16.14
CA ASP A 176 -3.78 17.98 -15.53
C ASP A 176 -4.81 16.99 -14.95
N ASP A 177 -5.47 17.40 -13.86
CA ASP A 177 -6.34 16.53 -13.04
C ASP A 177 -7.41 15.74 -13.82
N ASN A 178 -7.73 16.13 -15.05
CA ASN A 178 -8.76 15.55 -15.93
C ASN A 178 -8.35 14.27 -16.73
N VAL A 179 -7.15 13.71 -16.56
CA VAL A 179 -6.73 12.50 -17.33
C VAL A 179 -7.40 11.20 -16.88
N SER A 180 -8.06 11.18 -15.72
CA SER A 180 -8.78 10.00 -15.24
C SER A 180 -9.81 9.46 -16.24
N ASP A 181 -10.43 10.35 -17.02
CA ASP A 181 -11.53 10.01 -17.92
C ASP A 181 -11.08 9.20 -19.16
N GLN A 182 -9.78 8.94 -19.28
CA GLN A 182 -9.18 8.30 -20.46
C GLN A 182 -8.34 7.06 -20.10
N LEU A 183 -8.59 6.40 -18.98
CA LEU A 183 -7.86 5.19 -18.61
C LEU A 183 -8.74 3.93 -18.72
N SER A 184 -8.20 2.89 -19.34
CA SER A 184 -8.78 1.54 -19.33
C SER A 184 -7.96 0.65 -18.39
N VAL A 185 -8.65 -0.15 -17.57
CA VAL A 185 -7.99 -1.11 -16.68
C VAL A 185 -8.23 -2.52 -17.20
N THR A 186 -7.16 -3.30 -17.31
CA THR A 186 -7.22 -4.73 -17.56
C THR A 186 -6.72 -5.46 -16.33
N ALA A 187 -7.50 -6.41 -15.82
CA ALA A 187 -7.04 -7.35 -14.81
C ALA A 187 -6.30 -8.51 -15.49
N LEU A 188 -5.10 -8.80 -15.01
CA LEU A 188 -4.32 -9.96 -15.37
C LEU A 188 -4.20 -10.80 -14.09
N SER A 189 -4.84 -11.97 -14.05
CA SER A 189 -4.55 -12.94 -12.99
C SER A 189 -3.43 -13.83 -13.51
N LEU A 190 -2.23 -13.67 -12.94
CA LEU A 190 -1.13 -14.62 -13.18
C LEU A 190 -1.28 -15.84 -12.26
N ASP A 191 -1.83 -15.65 -11.06
CA ASP A 191 -2.12 -16.70 -10.08
C ASP A 191 -3.53 -16.57 -9.47
N PRO A 192 -4.19 -17.68 -9.05
CA PRO A 192 -5.56 -17.69 -8.54
C PRO A 192 -5.83 -16.93 -7.23
N GLY A 193 -4.86 -16.20 -6.68
CA GLY A 193 -5.00 -15.39 -5.46
C GLY A 193 -4.43 -13.97 -5.56
N ASP A 194 -3.70 -13.66 -6.63
CA ASP A 194 -3.03 -12.37 -6.80
C ASP A 194 -3.75 -11.50 -7.82
N CYS A 195 -4.30 -10.39 -7.35
CA CYS A 195 -4.93 -9.40 -8.21
C CYS A 195 -3.87 -8.46 -8.81
N PHE A 196 -3.53 -8.65 -10.09
CA PHE A 196 -2.69 -7.70 -10.84
C PHE A 196 -3.53 -6.91 -11.84
N PHE A 197 -3.51 -5.59 -11.71
CA PHE A 197 -4.19 -4.66 -12.59
C PHE A 197 -3.19 -3.88 -13.43
N VAL A 198 -3.52 -3.64 -14.70
CA VAL A 198 -2.74 -2.76 -15.57
C VAL A 198 -3.66 -1.69 -16.14
N ALA A 199 -3.43 -0.45 -15.74
CA ALA A 199 -4.09 0.73 -16.29
C ALA A 199 -3.30 1.24 -17.51
N LYS A 200 -4.01 1.52 -18.60
CA LYS A 200 -3.45 2.08 -19.84
C LYS A 200 -4.29 3.25 -20.32
N HIS A 201 -3.65 4.21 -20.98
CA HIS A 201 -4.35 5.26 -21.72
C HIS A 201 -5.24 4.65 -22.80
N ARG A 202 -6.47 5.17 -22.92
CA ARG A 202 -7.52 4.72 -23.82
C ARG A 202 -7.25 5.11 -25.28
N GLN A 203 -6.25 5.95 -25.54
CA GLN A 203 -5.86 6.33 -26.89
C GLN A 203 -5.50 5.08 -27.72
N GLY A 204 -6.29 4.81 -28.76
CA GLY A 204 -6.11 3.68 -29.66
C GLY A 204 -6.90 2.41 -29.33
N ILE A 205 -7.64 2.37 -28.21
CA ILE A 205 -8.51 1.24 -27.86
C ILE A 205 -9.94 1.55 -28.30
N LYS A 206 -10.51 0.75 -29.20
CA LYS A 206 -11.93 0.90 -29.58
C LYS A 206 -12.81 0.56 -28.38
N LEU A 207 -13.81 1.38 -28.07
CA LEU A 207 -14.76 1.15 -26.97
C LEU A 207 -15.36 -0.27 -26.98
N SER A 208 -15.52 -0.88 -28.16
CA SER A 208 -16.03 -2.23 -28.35
C SER A 208 -15.10 -3.37 -27.89
N GLU A 209 -13.81 -3.08 -27.65
CA GLU A 209 -12.81 -4.06 -27.20
C GLU A 209 -12.64 -4.08 -25.67
N VAL A 210 -13.21 -3.09 -24.97
CA VAL A 210 -13.16 -3.00 -23.51
C VAL A 210 -14.38 -3.74 -22.93
N LYS A 211 -14.23 -5.02 -22.60
CA LYS A 211 -15.17 -5.70 -21.70
C LYS A 211 -14.91 -5.19 -20.29
N ALA A 212 -15.58 -4.11 -19.87
CA ALA A 212 -15.26 -3.46 -18.60
C ALA A 212 -15.65 -4.35 -17.40
N GLN A 213 -14.67 -5.05 -16.83
CA GLN A 213 -14.80 -5.62 -15.47
C GLN A 213 -14.42 -4.58 -14.40
N TYR A 214 -13.59 -3.59 -14.74
CA TYR A 214 -13.10 -2.58 -13.82
C TYR A 214 -13.08 -1.18 -14.45
N VAL A 215 -13.27 -0.14 -13.63
CA VAL A 215 -13.25 1.28 -14.02
C VAL A 215 -12.33 2.04 -13.07
N LEU A 216 -11.47 2.91 -13.59
CA LEU A 216 -10.59 3.75 -12.77
C LEU A 216 -11.25 5.11 -12.53
N CYS A 217 -11.28 5.55 -11.28
CA CYS A 217 -11.69 6.91 -10.90
C CYS A 217 -10.51 7.56 -10.17
N ALA A 218 -9.91 8.61 -10.71
CA ALA A 218 -8.81 9.31 -10.09
C ALA A 218 -9.26 10.66 -9.53
N LEU A 219 -8.97 10.89 -8.25
CA LEU A 219 -9.28 12.12 -7.52
C LEU A 219 -8.02 12.65 -6.85
N SER A 220 -7.96 13.96 -6.64
CA SER A 220 -6.82 14.65 -6.02
C SER A 220 -7.29 15.43 -4.81
N THR A 221 -6.53 15.36 -3.71
CA THR A 221 -6.71 16.24 -2.55
C THR A 221 -5.93 17.54 -2.73
N ALA A 222 -6.24 18.55 -1.91
CA ALA A 222 -5.42 19.75 -1.85
C ALA A 222 -4.03 19.44 -1.25
N PRO A 223 -2.96 20.16 -1.63
CA PRO A 223 -1.64 19.95 -1.05
C PRO A 223 -1.62 20.10 0.47
N GLN A 224 -1.06 19.11 1.18
CA GLN A 224 -0.99 19.12 2.66
C GLN A 224 0.46 19.08 3.18
N PRO A 225 0.77 19.77 4.31
CA PRO A 225 2.13 19.87 4.85
C PRO A 225 2.63 18.61 5.57
N HIS A 226 1.74 17.71 5.98
CA HIS A 226 2.08 16.49 6.73
C HIS A 226 1.25 15.32 6.19
N GLY A 227 1.90 14.16 5.99
CA GLY A 227 1.25 12.88 5.68
C GLY A 227 0.55 12.36 6.93
N LEU A 228 -0.62 12.91 7.25
CA LEU A 228 -1.31 12.70 8.52
C LEU A 228 -2.18 11.44 8.48
N ILE A 229 -1.57 10.29 8.24
CA ILE A 229 -2.31 9.05 8.03
C ILE A 229 -2.11 8.16 9.25
N ARG A 230 -3.15 8.15 10.10
CA ARG A 230 -3.16 7.48 11.40
C ARG A 230 -3.78 6.09 11.35
N TYR A 231 -4.57 5.79 10.32
CA TYR A 231 -5.28 4.50 10.14
C TYR A 231 -5.60 4.24 8.66
N ARG A 232 -5.77 2.97 8.28
CA ARG A 232 -6.22 2.55 6.95
C ARG A 232 -7.75 2.58 6.89
N PRO A 233 -8.36 3.38 6.00
CA PRO A 233 -9.81 3.36 5.82
C PRO A 233 -10.28 1.98 5.35
N ARG A 234 -11.18 1.36 6.10
CA ARG A 234 -11.77 0.04 5.77
C ARG A 234 -12.91 0.16 4.77
N ASN A 235 -13.57 1.31 4.75
CA ASN A 235 -14.73 1.59 3.92
C ASN A 235 -14.70 3.02 3.38
N LEU A 236 -15.57 3.30 2.42
CA LEU A 236 -15.63 4.59 1.74
C LEU A 236 -16.04 5.74 2.67
N GLN A 237 -16.82 5.48 3.73
CA GLN A 237 -17.20 6.51 4.71
C GLN A 237 -15.97 6.99 5.50
N GLU A 238 -15.14 6.06 5.98
CA GLU A 238 -13.87 6.39 6.66
C GLU A 238 -12.92 7.16 5.74
N LEU A 239 -12.82 6.73 4.47
CA LEU A 239 -11.97 7.43 3.49
C LEU A 239 -12.50 8.84 3.18
N ALA A 240 -13.82 9.03 3.13
CA ALA A 240 -14.44 10.33 2.94
C ALA A 240 -14.17 11.27 4.13
N ARG A 241 -14.24 10.78 5.37
CA ARG A 241 -13.84 11.56 6.56
C ARG A 241 -12.37 11.95 6.50
N PHE A 242 -11.50 11.01 6.13
CA PHE A 242 -10.08 11.25 6.00
C PHE A 242 -9.75 12.33 4.96
N THR A 243 -10.39 12.27 3.79
CA THR A 243 -10.16 13.23 2.70
C THR A 243 -10.81 14.59 2.94
N ALA A 244 -11.86 14.67 3.76
CA ALA A 244 -12.47 15.92 4.16
C ALA A 244 -11.51 16.82 4.95
N ASP A 245 -10.67 16.24 5.82
CA ASP A 245 -9.61 16.97 6.54
C ASP A 245 -8.56 17.54 5.56
N ALA A 246 -8.39 16.91 4.39
CA ALA A 246 -7.52 17.37 3.31
C ALA A 246 -8.24 18.26 2.27
N GLY A 247 -9.47 18.70 2.55
CA GLY A 247 -10.24 19.63 1.73
C GLY A 247 -10.95 19.01 0.52
N LEU A 248 -11.09 17.68 0.45
CA LEU A 248 -11.76 16.99 -0.64
C LEU A 248 -13.13 16.43 -0.19
N ASP A 249 -14.21 16.86 -0.83
CA ASP A 249 -15.51 16.17 -0.75
C ASP A 249 -15.50 14.92 -1.64
N LEU A 250 -14.94 13.84 -1.11
CA LEU A 250 -14.77 12.59 -1.85
C LEU A 250 -16.08 12.04 -2.40
N LEU A 251 -17.15 12.06 -1.61
CA LEU A 251 -18.44 11.50 -2.04
C LEU A 251 -19.06 12.36 -3.13
N GLY A 252 -19.02 13.70 -3.00
CA GLY A 252 -19.45 14.62 -4.05
C GLY A 252 -18.68 14.42 -5.36
N SER A 253 -17.35 14.37 -5.28
CA SER A 253 -16.50 14.15 -6.45
C SER A 253 -16.72 12.79 -7.11
N LEU A 254 -16.92 11.72 -6.33
CA LEU A 254 -17.26 10.39 -6.87
C LEU A 254 -18.62 10.40 -7.57
N ARG A 255 -19.64 11.02 -6.98
CA ARG A 255 -20.97 11.17 -7.62
C ARG A 255 -20.86 11.84 -8.99
N GLN A 256 -20.14 12.96 -9.05
CA GLN A 256 -19.94 13.71 -10.29
C GLN A 256 -19.17 12.91 -11.33
N SER A 257 -18.07 12.26 -10.94
CA SER A 257 -17.24 11.45 -11.83
C SER A 257 -18.02 10.26 -12.41
N VAL A 258 -18.74 9.52 -11.56
CA VAL A 258 -19.55 8.36 -11.99
C VAL A 258 -20.69 8.79 -12.91
N GLU A 259 -21.36 9.91 -12.62
CA GLU A 259 -22.44 10.44 -13.45
C GLU A 259 -21.93 10.88 -14.82
N SER A 260 -20.84 11.65 -14.86
CA SER A 260 -20.22 12.13 -16.09
C SER A 260 -19.72 10.98 -16.96
N ALA A 261 -19.10 9.96 -16.35
CA ALA A 261 -18.65 8.76 -17.05
C ALA A 261 -19.82 7.94 -17.65
N LYS A 262 -20.95 7.83 -16.93
CA LYS A 262 -22.16 7.15 -17.42
C LYS A 262 -22.80 7.90 -18.60
N GLU A 263 -22.84 9.23 -18.55
CA GLU A 263 -23.42 10.06 -19.62
C GLU A 263 -22.54 10.09 -20.87
N GLY A 264 -21.22 9.93 -20.72
CA GLY A 264 -20.25 9.93 -21.83
C GLY A 264 -20.21 8.66 -22.68
N VAL A 265 -20.99 7.62 -22.36
CA VAL A 265 -21.01 6.34 -23.10
C VAL A 265 -22.40 5.99 -23.64
N ASP A 266 -22.45 5.21 -24.72
CA ASP A 266 -23.70 4.79 -25.34
C ASP A 266 -24.53 3.85 -24.43
N LYS A 267 -25.81 3.67 -24.74
CA LYS A 267 -26.74 2.86 -23.91
C LYS A 267 -26.28 1.42 -23.68
N ARG A 268 -25.55 0.81 -24.63
CA ARG A 268 -25.06 -0.57 -24.50
C ARG A 268 -23.89 -0.60 -23.52
N SER A 269 -22.93 0.30 -23.70
CA SER A 269 -21.77 0.45 -22.81
C SER A 269 -22.14 0.95 -21.42
N GLN A 270 -23.26 1.67 -21.25
CA GLN A 270 -23.77 2.03 -19.92
C GLN A 270 -24.06 0.81 -19.05
N ARG A 271 -24.59 -0.27 -19.63
CA ARG A 271 -24.85 -1.50 -18.87
C ARG A 271 -23.55 -2.14 -18.40
N GLU A 272 -22.56 -2.24 -19.28
CA GLU A 272 -21.24 -2.80 -18.95
C GLU A 272 -20.51 -1.94 -17.91
N PHE A 273 -20.59 -0.62 -18.03
CA PHE A 273 -20.05 0.33 -17.05
C PHE A 273 -20.68 0.15 -15.66
N LEU A 274 -22.01 0.02 -15.59
CA LEU A 274 -22.74 -0.14 -14.32
C LEU A 274 -22.40 -1.45 -13.59
N GLU A 275 -22.03 -2.50 -14.32
CA GLU A 275 -21.65 -3.81 -13.76
C GLU A 275 -20.14 -3.91 -13.44
N ALA A 276 -19.33 -2.93 -13.84
CA ALA A 276 -17.90 -2.91 -13.56
C ALA A 276 -17.60 -2.56 -12.09
N PHE A 277 -16.45 -3.00 -11.58
CA PHE A 277 -15.95 -2.64 -10.24
C PHE A 277 -15.06 -1.39 -10.30
N PRO A 278 -15.30 -0.38 -9.45
CA PRO A 278 -14.45 0.81 -9.39
C PRO A 278 -13.13 0.55 -8.68
N ILE A 279 -12.06 1.13 -9.22
CA ILE A 279 -10.78 1.33 -8.56
C ILE A 279 -10.60 2.84 -8.40
N LEU A 280 -10.54 3.31 -7.16
CA LEU A 280 -10.27 4.71 -6.83
C LEU A 280 -8.77 4.95 -6.71
N LEU A 281 -8.23 5.81 -7.57
CA LEU A 281 -6.90 6.38 -7.39
C LEU A 281 -7.02 7.71 -6.65
N LEU A 282 -6.40 7.81 -5.49
CA LEU A 282 -6.36 9.04 -4.72
C LEU A 282 -4.95 9.61 -4.76
N ARG A 283 -4.80 10.79 -5.35
CA ARG A 283 -3.57 11.58 -5.38
C ARG A 283 -3.54 12.46 -4.13
N LEU A 284 -2.44 12.37 -3.38
CA LEU A 284 -2.21 13.07 -2.13
C LEU A 284 -0.94 13.94 -2.27
N PRO A 285 -1.06 15.15 -2.83
CA PRO A 285 0.08 16.05 -2.98
C PRO A 285 0.60 16.50 -1.60
N LYS A 286 1.91 16.43 -1.40
CA LYS A 286 2.62 16.80 -0.18
C LYS A 286 3.42 18.07 -0.41
N SER A 287 3.29 19.00 0.52
CA SER A 287 4.13 20.20 0.63
C SER A 287 4.90 20.13 1.96
N ARG A 288 6.00 20.87 2.11
CA ARG A 288 6.73 20.94 3.40
C ARG A 288 6.05 21.86 4.41
N THR A 289 5.37 22.88 3.91
CA THR A 289 4.65 23.88 4.68
C THR A 289 3.37 24.24 3.92
N ALA A 290 2.29 24.52 4.65
CA ALA A 290 1.01 24.83 4.01
C ALA A 290 1.18 26.02 3.05
N GLY A 291 0.77 25.82 1.79
CA GLY A 291 0.86 26.84 0.74
C GLY A 291 2.20 26.93 -0.01
N THR A 292 3.18 26.06 0.27
CA THR A 292 4.38 25.94 -0.58
C THR A 292 4.16 25.00 -1.76
N ALA A 293 5.10 24.99 -2.71
CA ALA A 293 5.08 24.07 -3.84
C ALA A 293 4.99 22.60 -3.37
N VAL A 294 4.30 21.78 -4.17
CA VAL A 294 4.23 20.33 -3.97
C VAL A 294 5.63 19.76 -4.18
N GLU A 295 6.15 19.06 -3.17
CA GLU A 295 7.46 18.39 -3.22
C GLU A 295 7.34 16.96 -3.73
N SER A 296 6.23 16.28 -3.41
CA SER A 296 5.95 14.90 -3.85
C SER A 296 4.44 14.64 -3.85
N THR A 297 4.00 13.61 -4.57
CA THR A 297 2.59 13.19 -4.58
C THR A 297 2.53 11.71 -4.27
N ASP A 298 1.87 11.35 -3.17
CA ASP A 298 1.54 9.96 -2.89
C ASP A 298 0.35 9.55 -3.75
N VAL A 299 0.35 8.30 -4.23
CA VAL A 299 -0.79 7.71 -4.92
C VAL A 299 -1.27 6.52 -4.14
N TRP A 300 -2.57 6.52 -3.84
CA TRP A 300 -3.25 5.40 -3.23
C TRP A 300 -4.23 4.80 -4.22
N ALA A 301 -4.34 3.49 -4.24
CA ALA A 301 -5.25 2.78 -5.11
C ALA A 301 -6.16 1.87 -4.28
N PHE A 302 -7.47 2.08 -4.36
CA PHE A 302 -8.47 1.30 -3.65
C PHE A 302 -9.38 0.56 -4.61
N LEU A 303 -9.39 -0.75 -4.55
CA LEU A 303 -10.42 -1.57 -5.16
C LEU A 303 -11.66 -1.56 -4.26
N MET A 304 -12.83 -1.28 -4.84
CA MET A 304 -14.09 -1.32 -4.11
C MET A 304 -14.80 -2.65 -4.34
N ASN A 305 -15.41 -3.20 -3.29
CA ASN A 305 -16.13 -4.48 -3.36
C ASN A 305 -17.55 -4.41 -3.95
N LYS A 306 -17.94 -3.27 -4.53
CA LYS A 306 -19.27 -3.05 -5.12
C LYS A 306 -19.13 -2.62 -6.57
N THR A 307 -20.07 -3.01 -7.42
CA THR A 307 -20.12 -2.50 -8.81
C THR A 307 -20.46 -1.02 -8.84
N ILE A 308 -20.24 -0.33 -9.96
CA ILE A 308 -20.59 1.09 -10.13
C ILE A 308 -22.08 1.34 -9.83
N ARG A 309 -22.99 0.45 -10.28
CA ARG A 309 -24.43 0.51 -9.94
C ARG A 309 -24.64 0.55 -8.42
N GLN A 310 -24.04 -0.41 -7.73
CA GLN A 310 -24.19 -0.57 -6.28
C GLN A 310 -23.51 0.56 -5.51
N LEU A 311 -22.36 1.03 -5.97
CA LEU A 311 -21.65 2.19 -5.45
C LEU A 311 -22.54 3.44 -5.54
N GLY A 312 -23.11 3.70 -6.73
CA GLY A 312 -23.99 4.84 -6.96
C GLY A 312 -25.19 4.84 -6.02
N ILE A 313 -25.77 3.68 -5.73
CA ILE A 313 -26.82 3.55 -4.70
C ILE A 313 -26.23 3.82 -3.30
N ALA A 314 -25.11 3.21 -2.95
CA ALA A 314 -24.50 3.31 -1.61
C ALA A 314 -24.02 4.72 -1.22
N ILE A 315 -23.73 5.57 -2.21
CA ILE A 315 -23.38 6.99 -2.01
C ILE A 315 -24.56 7.93 -2.26
N GLY A 316 -25.76 7.42 -2.57
CA GLY A 316 -26.95 8.26 -2.79
C GLY A 316 -26.93 9.05 -4.10
N LEU A 317 -26.25 8.56 -5.14
CA LEU A 317 -26.36 9.08 -6.51
C LEU A 317 -27.66 8.62 -7.18
N TRP A 318 -28.02 7.35 -6.96
CA TRP A 318 -29.20 6.73 -7.56
C TRP A 318 -30.05 6.02 -6.52
N THR A 319 -31.33 5.86 -6.86
CA THR A 319 -32.24 4.91 -6.22
C THR A 319 -32.73 3.90 -7.26
N GLU A 320 -32.82 2.65 -6.86
CA GLU A 320 -33.32 1.58 -7.72
C GLU A 320 -34.79 1.29 -7.39
N ILE A 321 -35.65 1.37 -8.40
CA ILE A 321 -37.07 1.04 -8.33
C ILE A 321 -37.37 0.10 -9.51
N ASP A 322 -37.89 -1.09 -9.23
CA ASP A 322 -38.21 -2.11 -10.25
C ASP A 322 -37.03 -2.41 -11.22
N GLY A 323 -35.80 -2.40 -10.70
CA GLY A 323 -34.57 -2.66 -11.48
C GLY A 323 -34.09 -1.50 -12.36
N GLN A 324 -34.77 -0.36 -12.31
CA GLN A 324 -34.38 0.87 -13.00
C GLN A 324 -33.74 1.87 -12.04
N LEU A 325 -32.70 2.56 -12.51
CA LEU A 325 -32.00 3.59 -11.75
C LEU A 325 -32.65 4.95 -11.99
N GLY A 326 -33.20 5.55 -10.94
CA GLY A 326 -33.59 6.95 -10.88
C GLY A 326 -32.50 7.80 -10.26
N ARG A 327 -32.32 9.03 -10.76
CA ARG A 327 -31.40 10.02 -10.16
C ARG A 327 -31.97 10.51 -8.85
N GLU A 328 -31.16 10.51 -7.80
CA GLU A 328 -31.53 11.05 -6.51
C GLU A 328 -31.20 12.56 -6.48
N PRO A 329 -32.18 13.46 -6.26
CA PRO A 329 -31.92 14.90 -6.29
C PRO A 329 -31.05 15.37 -5.12
N ILE A 330 -31.22 14.73 -3.95
CA ILE A 330 -30.51 15.05 -2.72
C ILE A 330 -30.03 13.73 -2.10
N PRO A 331 -28.71 13.51 -1.96
CA PRO A 331 -28.18 12.29 -1.37
C PRO A 331 -28.70 12.06 0.06
N PRO A 332 -29.34 10.91 0.35
CA PRO A 332 -29.80 10.57 1.68
C PRO A 332 -28.66 10.50 2.72
N PRO A 333 -28.84 10.98 3.96
CA PRO A 333 -27.78 11.02 4.98
C PRO A 333 -27.19 9.65 5.36
N ASP A 334 -27.98 8.60 5.23
CA ASP A 334 -27.61 7.20 5.51
C ASP A 334 -26.78 6.56 4.38
N ARG A 335 -26.78 7.15 3.18
CA ARG A 335 -26.04 6.67 2.01
C ARG A 335 -24.69 7.38 1.88
N ASN A 336 -23.81 7.05 2.82
CA ASN A 336 -22.49 7.68 2.99
C ASN A 336 -21.32 6.73 2.68
N GLY A 337 -21.57 5.60 2.03
CA GLY A 337 -20.53 4.66 1.63
C GLY A 337 -20.01 3.71 2.72
N GLN A 338 -20.60 3.68 3.91
CA GLN A 338 -20.16 2.78 5.01
C GLN A 338 -20.12 1.30 4.61
N ASN A 339 -21.04 0.87 3.74
CA ASN A 339 -21.13 -0.52 3.29
C ASN A 339 -20.24 -0.85 2.07
N VAL A 340 -19.46 0.12 1.57
CA VAL A 340 -18.51 -0.05 0.47
C VAL A 340 -17.13 -0.30 1.06
N LEU A 341 -16.67 -1.55 1.04
CA LEU A 341 -15.36 -1.93 1.59
C LEU A 341 -14.25 -1.63 0.60
N LEU A 342 -13.06 -1.35 1.15
CA LEU A 342 -11.89 -0.92 0.38
C LEU A 342 -10.72 -1.90 0.57
N ASP A 343 -10.27 -2.46 -0.55
CA ASP A 343 -9.02 -3.20 -0.63
C ASP A 343 -7.92 -2.32 -1.23
N LEU A 344 -6.80 -2.22 -0.54
CA LEU A 344 -5.68 -1.40 -0.98
C LEU A 344 -4.83 -2.16 -2.01
N LEU A 345 -4.57 -1.53 -3.15
CA LEU A 345 -3.66 -2.01 -4.18
C LEU A 345 -2.33 -1.28 -4.08
N ASN A 346 -1.23 -1.97 -4.38
CA ASN A 346 0.10 -1.39 -4.48
C ASN A 346 0.25 -0.68 -5.83
N PRO A 347 0.33 0.67 -5.88
CA PRO A 347 0.48 1.38 -7.14
C PRO A 347 1.95 1.37 -7.58
N MET A 348 2.18 0.87 -8.79
CA MET A 348 3.47 0.85 -9.45
C MET A 348 3.36 1.64 -10.75
N PHE A 349 4.41 2.31 -11.18
CA PHE A 349 4.40 3.05 -12.44
C PHE A 349 5.16 2.29 -13.51
N CYS A 350 4.61 2.28 -14.73
CA CYS A 350 5.37 1.94 -15.92
C CYS A 350 6.62 2.83 -16.01
N LEU A 351 7.69 2.32 -16.61
CA LEU A 351 8.85 3.14 -16.91
C LEU A 351 8.55 4.04 -18.12
N SER A 352 8.89 5.32 -18.00
CA SER A 352 9.04 6.17 -19.18
C SER A 352 10.34 5.79 -19.92
N ARG A 353 10.45 6.11 -21.23
CA ARG A 353 11.71 5.94 -21.97
C ARG A 353 12.88 6.63 -21.27
N ARG A 354 12.63 7.82 -20.69
CA ARG A 354 13.62 8.58 -19.92
C ARG A 354 14.03 7.89 -18.63
N THR A 355 13.07 7.41 -17.84
CA THR A 355 13.34 6.71 -16.59
C THR A 355 14.10 5.40 -16.86
N ALA A 356 13.69 4.65 -17.90
CA ALA A 356 14.39 3.46 -18.34
C ALA A 356 15.85 3.76 -18.73
N ALA A 357 16.09 4.82 -19.51
CA ALA A 357 17.44 5.23 -19.91
C ALA A 357 18.33 5.56 -18.71
N VAL A 358 17.82 6.34 -17.75
CA VAL A 358 18.55 6.68 -16.52
C VAL A 358 18.89 5.45 -15.71
N LEU A 359 17.95 4.51 -15.53
CA LEU A 359 18.19 3.25 -14.80
C LEU A 359 19.20 2.34 -15.51
N ASN A 360 19.35 2.47 -16.82
CA ASN A 360 20.35 1.74 -17.62
C ASN A 360 21.68 2.51 -17.76
N GLY A 361 21.85 3.65 -17.09
CA GLY A 361 23.07 4.46 -17.17
C GLY A 361 23.29 5.13 -18.53
N LEU A 362 22.24 5.28 -19.32
CA LEU A 362 22.30 5.92 -20.63
C LEU A 362 22.16 7.44 -20.51
N ASP A 363 22.85 8.16 -21.38
CA ASP A 363 22.65 9.61 -21.53
C ASP A 363 21.22 9.87 -22.01
N VAL A 364 20.51 10.80 -21.40
CA VAL A 364 19.16 11.24 -21.78
C VAL A 364 19.13 11.71 -23.25
N ASN A 365 20.23 12.27 -23.76
CA ASN A 365 20.35 12.65 -25.17
C ASN A 365 20.31 11.46 -26.12
N SER A 366 20.64 10.25 -25.65
CA SER A 366 20.64 9.03 -26.47
C SER A 366 19.24 8.50 -26.75
N ILE A 367 18.22 8.95 -26.00
CA ILE A 367 16.84 8.48 -26.09
C ILE A 367 16.27 8.73 -27.49
N ASP A 368 16.51 9.91 -28.08
CA ASP A 368 15.92 10.29 -29.36
C ASP A 368 16.86 10.09 -30.55
N THR A 369 17.96 9.37 -30.36
CA THR A 369 18.87 8.97 -31.45
C THR A 369 18.08 8.20 -32.52
N PRO A 370 17.94 8.69 -33.76
CA PRO A 370 17.25 7.94 -34.80
C PRO A 370 18.10 6.76 -35.26
N ILE A 371 17.55 5.54 -35.19
CA ILE A 371 18.25 4.30 -35.54
C ILE A 371 17.40 3.53 -36.54
N VAL A 372 18.01 3.06 -37.62
CA VAL A 372 17.37 2.14 -38.57
C VAL A 372 17.96 0.74 -38.35
N CYS A 373 17.12 -0.24 -38.05
CA CYS A 373 17.51 -1.64 -37.99
C CYS A 373 16.97 -2.36 -39.23
N VAL A 374 17.88 -2.89 -40.04
CA VAL A 374 17.55 -3.69 -41.24
C VAL A 374 17.79 -5.16 -40.91
N GLY A 375 16.72 -5.97 -40.97
CA GLY A 375 16.71 -7.36 -40.55
C GLY A 375 16.42 -7.50 -39.05
N VAL A 376 15.16 -7.75 -38.70
CA VAL A 376 14.66 -7.90 -37.32
C VAL A 376 14.26 -9.35 -37.06
N GLY A 377 15.08 -10.27 -37.59
CA GLY A 377 14.97 -11.71 -37.31
C GLY A 377 15.37 -12.05 -35.87
N ALA A 378 15.65 -13.33 -35.59
CA ALA A 378 15.90 -13.84 -34.24
C ALA A 378 16.87 -13.01 -33.36
N LEU A 379 17.99 -12.54 -33.92
CA LEU A 379 18.96 -11.73 -33.19
C LEU A 379 18.61 -10.24 -33.20
N GLY A 380 18.14 -9.74 -34.35
CA GLY A 380 17.78 -8.33 -34.53
C GLY A 380 16.65 -7.92 -33.61
N SER A 381 15.62 -8.75 -33.47
CA SER A 381 14.49 -8.52 -32.56
C SER A 381 14.94 -8.45 -31.10
N GLN A 382 15.84 -9.34 -30.66
CA GLN A 382 16.37 -9.31 -29.29
C GLN A 382 17.17 -8.04 -29.01
N LEU A 383 18.02 -7.61 -29.95
CA LEU A 383 18.80 -6.39 -29.82
C LEU A 383 17.90 -5.15 -29.76
N VAL A 384 16.95 -5.05 -30.70
CA VAL A 384 16.00 -3.93 -30.77
C VAL A 384 15.15 -3.88 -29.50
N LEU A 385 14.57 -5.00 -29.07
CA LEU A 385 13.68 -5.04 -27.90
C LEU A 385 14.42 -4.67 -26.61
N ASN A 386 15.64 -5.17 -26.41
CA ASN A 386 16.42 -4.86 -25.21
C ASN A 386 16.84 -3.38 -25.18
N LEU A 387 17.32 -2.84 -26.30
CA LEU A 387 17.70 -1.42 -26.38
C LEU A 387 16.48 -0.49 -26.27
N ALA A 388 15.36 -0.84 -26.91
CA ALA A 388 14.12 -0.09 -26.79
C ALA A 388 13.58 -0.11 -25.34
N ARG A 389 13.61 -1.27 -24.66
CA ARG A 389 13.24 -1.40 -23.24
C ARG A 389 14.20 -0.63 -22.32
N ALA A 390 15.48 -0.55 -22.68
CA ALA A 390 16.45 0.29 -21.98
C ALA A 390 16.22 1.79 -22.20
N GLY A 391 15.33 2.19 -23.11
CA GLY A 391 15.06 3.59 -23.44
C GLY A 391 16.01 4.20 -24.47
N PHE A 392 16.83 3.38 -25.14
CA PHE A 392 17.82 3.83 -26.10
C PHE A 392 17.23 3.99 -27.51
N GLY A 393 17.38 5.19 -28.10
CA GLY A 393 17.09 5.47 -29.50
C GLY A 393 15.63 5.39 -29.94
N ARG A 394 15.33 6.00 -31.09
CA ARG A 394 14.07 5.93 -31.82
C ARG A 394 14.23 5.03 -33.04
N TRP A 395 13.55 3.89 -33.01
CA TRP A 395 13.79 2.80 -33.95
C TRP A 395 12.86 2.85 -35.16
N THR A 396 13.44 2.75 -36.35
CA THR A 396 12.75 2.41 -37.59
C THR A 396 13.17 0.99 -37.96
N LEU A 397 12.19 0.09 -38.04
CA LEU A 397 12.42 -1.33 -38.31
C LEU A 397 12.12 -1.63 -39.78
N VAL A 398 13.08 -2.27 -40.45
CA VAL A 398 12.93 -2.71 -41.84
C VAL A 398 13.16 -4.21 -41.89
N ASP A 399 12.09 -4.95 -42.17
CA ASP A 399 12.15 -6.40 -42.35
C ASP A 399 11.29 -6.81 -43.56
N ASN A 400 11.74 -7.83 -44.27
CA ASN A 400 11.00 -8.47 -45.34
C ASN A 400 10.13 -9.63 -44.82
N ASP A 401 10.40 -10.09 -43.61
CA ASP A 401 9.62 -11.12 -42.93
C ASP A 401 8.27 -10.54 -42.47
N ARG A 402 7.16 -11.23 -42.80
CA ARG A 402 5.80 -10.77 -42.43
C ARG A 402 5.38 -11.24 -41.04
N LEU A 403 5.54 -12.54 -40.79
CA LEU A 403 5.33 -13.17 -39.48
C LEU A 403 5.97 -14.57 -39.53
N PHE A 404 7.20 -14.68 -39.04
CA PHE A 404 7.89 -15.96 -38.88
C PHE A 404 8.07 -16.25 -37.38
N PRO A 405 8.17 -17.52 -36.95
CA PRO A 405 8.23 -17.88 -35.53
C PRO A 405 9.37 -17.25 -34.70
N HIS A 406 10.37 -16.66 -35.38
CA HIS A 406 11.52 -16.01 -34.77
C HIS A 406 11.38 -14.48 -34.60
N ASN A 407 10.30 -13.90 -35.11
CA ASN A 407 9.90 -12.50 -34.94
C ASN A 407 8.84 -12.39 -33.85
#